data_AF-A0A7S7SKZ6-F1
#
_entry.id   AF-A0A7S7SKZ6-F1
#
_cell.length_a   1.000
_cell.length_b   1.000
_cell.length_c   1.000
_cell.angle_alpha   90.00
_cell.angle_beta   90.00
_cell.angle_gamma   90.00
#
_symmetry.space_group_name_H-M   'P 1'
#
loop_
_entity.id
_entity.type
_entity.pdbx_description
1 polymer ?
#
loop_
_entity_poly.entity_id
_entity_poly.type
_entity_poly.pdbx_seq_one_letter_code
_entity_poly.pdbx_strand_id
1 'polypeptide(L)'
;MSLQFTRRALTFQLNSGDAFKQSESRTTLRMINAWWAAYKSWEERDTFEAAFRGGRMTVRQGTESQTYGDYGGKTADIAFGARHGDIEKQLYPAERYRTGTDSLKERMNPANFGMHEGERLKYRHGLHDLSGSLCSPMVPLITKQVRWKWGELAVRTTIFMPLAEPEDMALFHLLNSMAKAERLARPEIYTRVVELRRRMTRLKLADSADIGAGLHNIAPTDDHVKFRYGIKQIPGKDGQLTGKDKERFNKALDYRSILPTVPKASLMNEIVICYREHAGPRFPLFTKWISEQEAFVCFDNEPSSHWIVGGKIPNKWSDAKDRLPI
;
A
#
# COMPACT_ATOMS: atom_id res chain seq x y z
N MET A 1 16.63 -14.39 15.42
CA MET A 1 16.48 -15.17 14.18
C MET A 1 16.38 -14.20 13.01
N SER A 2 17.07 -14.42 11.88
CA SER A 2 17.07 -13.45 10.77
C SER A 2 15.78 -13.53 9.94
N LEU A 3 15.36 -12.40 9.37
CA LEU A 3 14.18 -12.32 8.50
C LEU A 3 14.28 -13.30 7.32
N GLN A 4 15.43 -13.34 6.64
CA GLN A 4 15.68 -14.24 5.52
C GLN A 4 15.49 -15.72 5.90
N PHE A 5 15.98 -16.13 7.07
CA PHE A 5 15.80 -17.50 7.55
C PHE A 5 14.32 -17.82 7.80
N THR A 6 13.62 -16.97 8.57
CA THR A 6 12.19 -17.19 8.86
C THR A 6 11.32 -17.18 7.61
N ARG A 7 11.64 -16.31 6.65
CA ARG A 7 10.95 -16.20 5.36
C ARG A 7 11.10 -17.48 4.55
N ARG A 8 12.34 -17.98 4.41
CA ARG A 8 12.64 -19.24 3.69
C ARG A 8 11.97 -20.43 4.36
N ALA A 9 12.05 -20.52 5.69
CA ALA A 9 11.44 -21.60 6.44
C ALA A 9 9.92 -21.65 6.25
N LEU A 10 9.23 -20.50 6.38
CA LEU A 10 7.78 -20.44 6.16
C LEU A 10 7.41 -20.71 4.70
N THR A 11 8.18 -20.20 3.74
CA THR A 11 7.96 -20.47 2.31
C THR A 11 8.07 -21.97 2.00
N PHE A 12 9.08 -22.64 2.54
CA PHE A 12 9.26 -24.08 2.42
C PHE A 12 8.06 -24.84 3.01
N GLN A 13 7.63 -24.47 4.22
CA GLN A 13 6.47 -25.08 4.86
C GLN A 13 5.21 -24.92 4.01
N LEU A 14 4.92 -23.73 3.49
CA LEU A 14 3.74 -23.48 2.64
C LEU A 14 3.78 -24.27 1.33
N ASN A 15 4.97 -24.42 0.73
CA ASN A 15 5.14 -25.14 -0.53
C ASN A 15 5.18 -26.67 -0.38
N SER A 16 5.30 -27.20 0.84
CA SER A 16 5.26 -28.65 1.09
C SER A 16 3.89 -29.29 0.80
N GLY A 17 2.82 -28.48 0.74
CA GLY A 17 1.43 -28.96 0.70
C GLY A 17 0.87 -29.34 2.06
N ASP A 18 1.72 -29.41 3.09
CA ASP A 18 1.36 -29.95 4.39
C ASP A 18 1.04 -28.88 5.44
N ALA A 19 1.32 -27.61 5.14
CA ALA A 19 1.21 -26.49 6.08
C ALA A 19 -0.14 -26.38 6.81
N PHE A 20 -1.23 -26.85 6.19
CA PHE A 20 -2.58 -26.77 6.75
C PHE A 20 -3.14 -28.15 7.16
N LYS A 21 -2.33 -29.22 7.11
CA LYS A 21 -2.69 -30.51 7.75
C LYS A 21 -2.81 -30.31 9.26
N GLN A 22 -3.70 -31.07 9.89
CA GLN A 22 -4.00 -30.90 11.32
C GLN A 22 -2.76 -31.13 12.20
N SER A 23 -1.89 -32.08 11.81
CA SER A 23 -0.60 -32.34 12.47
C SER A 23 0.36 -31.16 12.39
N GLU A 24 0.29 -30.37 11.31
CA GLU A 24 1.23 -29.29 11.02
C GLU A 24 0.76 -27.91 11.44
N SER A 25 -0.54 -27.72 11.75
CA SER A 25 -1.12 -26.40 12.03
C SER A 25 -0.36 -25.63 13.11
N ARG A 26 0.07 -26.31 14.18
CA ARG A 26 0.86 -25.69 15.27
C ARG A 26 2.23 -25.24 14.80
N THR A 27 2.91 -26.08 14.01
CA THR A 27 4.23 -25.76 13.43
C THR A 27 4.12 -24.57 12.48
N THR A 28 3.16 -24.62 11.56
CA THR A 28 2.88 -23.53 10.62
C THR A 28 2.57 -22.23 11.35
N LEU A 29 1.72 -22.25 12.39
CA LEU A 29 1.41 -21.05 13.17
C LEU A 29 2.64 -20.47 13.88
N ARG A 30 3.52 -21.32 14.43
CA ARG A 30 4.81 -20.88 15.01
C ARG A 30 5.70 -20.22 13.96
N MET A 31 5.78 -20.78 12.75
CA MET A 31 6.58 -20.21 11.66
C MET A 31 6.02 -18.88 11.16
N ILE A 32 4.69 -18.76 11.06
CA ILE A 32 4.00 -17.48 10.76
C ILE A 32 4.39 -16.42 11.80
N ASN A 33 4.33 -16.77 13.09
CA ASN A 33 4.66 -15.84 14.17
C ASN A 33 6.15 -15.46 14.18
N ALA A 34 7.05 -16.42 13.92
CA ALA A 34 8.48 -16.16 13.84
C ALA A 34 8.83 -15.23 12.68
N TRP A 35 8.26 -15.47 11.48
CA TRP A 35 8.42 -14.58 10.33
C TRP A 35 7.88 -13.19 10.61
N TRP A 36 6.67 -13.07 11.16
CA TRP A 36 6.09 -11.76 11.46
C TRP A 36 6.91 -10.96 12.46
N ALA A 37 7.40 -11.61 13.53
CA ALA A 37 8.26 -10.95 14.52
C ALA A 37 9.57 -10.47 13.89
N ALA A 38 10.21 -11.29 13.05
CA ALA A 38 11.42 -10.90 12.33
C ALA A 38 11.16 -9.77 11.31
N TYR A 39 10.01 -9.79 10.64
CA TYR A 39 9.57 -8.77 9.70
C TYR A 39 9.36 -7.43 10.41
N LYS A 40 8.60 -7.40 11.51
CA LYS A 40 8.38 -6.15 12.28
C LYS A 40 9.67 -5.61 12.90
N SER A 41 10.60 -6.47 13.35
CA SER A 41 11.93 -6.04 13.81
C SER A 41 12.83 -5.51 12.69
N TRP A 42 12.63 -5.96 11.45
CA TRP A 42 13.29 -5.37 10.28
C TRP A 42 12.67 -4.02 9.92
N GLU A 43 11.33 -3.92 9.86
CA GLU A 43 10.62 -2.65 9.62
C GLU A 43 11.04 -1.58 10.63
N GLU A 44 11.12 -1.91 11.92
CA GLU A 44 11.49 -0.95 12.98
C GLU A 44 12.85 -0.28 12.75
N ARG A 45 13.76 -1.00 12.10
CA ARG A 45 15.11 -0.52 11.79
C ARG A 45 15.22 0.14 10.42
N ASP A 46 14.16 0.11 9.61
CA ASP A 46 14.15 0.69 8.28
C ASP A 46 14.38 2.22 8.34
N THR A 47 14.95 2.77 7.27
CA THR A 47 15.25 4.21 7.16
C THR A 47 14.79 4.73 5.81
N PHE A 48 14.59 6.04 5.71
CA PHE A 48 14.22 6.65 4.42
C PHE A 48 15.25 6.31 3.34
N GLU A 49 16.54 6.47 3.65
CA GLU A 49 17.63 6.22 2.72
C GLU A 49 17.68 4.75 2.27
N ALA A 50 17.64 3.80 3.20
CA ALA A 50 17.69 2.38 2.87
C ALA A 50 16.49 1.97 1.99
N ALA A 51 15.29 2.43 2.33
CA ALA A 51 14.09 2.15 1.55
C ALA A 51 14.08 2.84 0.18
N PHE A 52 14.57 4.08 0.07
CA PHE A 52 14.67 4.79 -1.21
C PHE A 52 15.72 4.14 -2.13
N ARG A 53 16.93 3.87 -1.63
CA ARG A 53 17.98 3.17 -2.38
C ARG A 53 17.55 1.76 -2.78
N GLY A 54 16.78 1.07 -1.94
CA GLY A 54 16.21 -0.25 -2.24
C GLY A 54 15.01 -0.25 -3.18
N GLY A 55 14.59 0.92 -3.69
CA GLY A 55 13.43 1.07 -4.58
C GLY A 55 12.10 0.67 -3.93
N ARG A 56 12.00 0.81 -2.60
CA ARG A 56 10.82 0.45 -1.78
C ARG A 56 10.03 1.66 -1.30
N MET A 57 10.60 2.86 -1.40
CA MET A 57 9.95 4.07 -0.93
C MET A 57 8.76 4.40 -1.82
N THR A 58 7.61 4.67 -1.21
CA THR A 58 6.43 5.18 -1.89
C THR A 58 6.21 6.63 -1.53
N VAL A 59 5.61 7.38 -2.46
CA VAL A 59 5.25 8.77 -2.27
C VAL A 59 3.80 9.01 -2.66
N ARG A 60 3.10 9.77 -1.83
CA ARG A 60 1.74 10.27 -2.12
C ARG A 60 1.67 11.75 -1.76
N GLN A 61 0.82 12.49 -2.47
CA GLN A 61 0.49 13.87 -2.13
C GLN A 61 -1.01 14.00 -1.88
N GLY A 62 -1.39 14.86 -0.94
CA GLY A 62 -2.78 15.14 -0.61
C GLY A 62 -2.92 16.42 0.22
N THR A 63 -4.16 16.88 0.38
CA THR A 63 -4.51 17.87 1.40
C THR A 63 -4.65 17.23 2.77
N GLU A 64 -4.78 18.07 3.81
CA GLU A 64 -5.00 17.61 5.17
C GLU A 64 -6.24 16.70 5.28
N SER A 65 -7.37 17.20 4.76
CA SER A 65 -8.62 16.46 4.62
C SER A 65 -9.04 16.44 3.16
N GLN A 66 -9.46 15.28 2.69
CA GLN A 66 -10.04 15.09 1.37
C GLN A 66 -10.99 13.91 1.43
N THR A 67 -12.24 14.12 1.05
CA THR A 67 -13.27 13.08 0.97
C THR A 67 -13.92 13.17 -0.39
N TYR A 68 -14.09 12.04 -1.05
CA TYR A 68 -14.87 11.90 -2.27
C TYR A 68 -16.14 11.08 -1.99
N GLY A 69 -17.23 11.37 -2.71
CA GLY A 69 -18.55 10.77 -2.48
C GLY A 69 -19.53 11.67 -1.71
N ASP A 70 -20.80 11.26 -1.63
CA ASP A 70 -21.85 11.98 -0.89
C ASP A 70 -21.88 11.55 0.58
N TYR A 71 -21.73 12.53 1.47
CA TYR A 71 -22.05 12.38 2.89
C TYR A 71 -22.98 13.53 3.32
N GLY A 72 -24.28 13.24 3.38
CA GLY A 72 -25.28 14.17 3.92
C GLY A 72 -25.65 15.32 2.98
N GLY A 73 -25.72 15.08 1.66
CA GLY A 73 -26.19 16.05 0.67
C GLY A 73 -25.12 17.05 0.22
N LYS A 74 -23.84 16.75 0.44
CA LYS A 74 -22.70 17.56 -0.03
C LYS A 74 -21.93 16.75 -1.07
N THR A 75 -22.08 17.14 -2.34
CA THR A 75 -21.37 16.54 -3.46
C THR A 75 -19.89 16.95 -3.41
N ALA A 76 -19.01 16.02 -3.07
CA ALA A 76 -17.58 16.17 -3.34
C ALA A 76 -17.26 15.56 -4.71
N ASP A 77 -16.35 16.20 -5.47
CA ASP A 77 -15.94 15.79 -6.83
C ASP A 77 -15.78 14.27 -6.93
N ILE A 78 -16.34 13.66 -7.97
CA ILE A 78 -16.41 12.20 -8.09
C ILE A 78 -15.00 11.61 -8.23
N ALA A 79 -14.60 10.73 -7.30
CA ALA A 79 -13.39 9.92 -7.47
C ALA A 79 -13.65 8.82 -8.52
N PHE A 80 -12.94 8.95 -9.64
CA PHE A 80 -13.02 8.20 -10.89
C PHE A 80 -13.04 6.66 -10.83
N GLY A 81 -13.69 6.07 -11.84
CA GLY A 81 -13.18 4.97 -12.69
C GLY A 81 -14.14 3.80 -12.98
N ALA A 82 -14.60 3.75 -14.25
CA ALA A 82 -15.38 2.73 -14.97
C ALA A 82 -16.77 2.35 -14.42
N ARG A 83 -17.68 3.32 -14.44
CA ARG A 83 -19.09 3.09 -14.81
C ARG A 83 -19.39 4.00 -16.01
N HIS A 84 -20.30 3.62 -16.90
CA HIS A 84 -20.67 4.46 -18.06
C HIS A 84 -22.12 4.93 -17.90
N GLY A 85 -22.39 6.20 -18.22
CA GLY A 85 -23.76 6.74 -18.29
C GLY A 85 -24.30 7.32 -16.98
N ASP A 86 -25.62 7.52 -16.91
CA ASP A 86 -26.29 8.26 -15.82
C ASP A 86 -26.14 7.63 -14.43
N ILE A 87 -25.71 6.36 -14.36
CA ILE A 87 -25.37 5.65 -13.12
C ILE A 87 -24.17 6.28 -12.41
N GLU A 88 -23.23 6.95 -13.11
CA GLU A 88 -22.10 7.68 -12.50
C GLU A 88 -22.53 8.94 -11.74
N LYS A 89 -23.65 9.55 -12.15
CA LYS A 89 -24.15 10.80 -11.55
C LYS A 89 -25.03 10.53 -10.34
N GLN A 90 -25.44 9.28 -10.13
CA GLN A 90 -26.26 8.92 -8.98
C GLN A 90 -25.42 8.99 -7.72
N LEU A 91 -25.84 9.88 -6.81
CA LEU A 91 -25.32 9.98 -5.45
C LEU A 91 -25.55 8.62 -4.78
N TYR A 92 -24.48 7.86 -4.52
CA TYR A 92 -24.59 6.61 -3.79
C TYR A 92 -24.67 6.94 -2.29
N PRO A 93 -25.75 6.55 -1.59
CA PRO A 93 -25.99 7.02 -0.25
C PRO A 93 -24.97 6.42 0.73
N ALA A 94 -24.21 7.31 1.39
CA ALA A 94 -23.35 7.07 2.57
C ALA A 94 -21.90 6.59 2.37
N GLU A 95 -21.29 6.74 1.19
CA GLU A 95 -19.89 6.34 0.99
C GLU A 95 -18.89 7.50 1.05
N ARG A 96 -17.91 7.35 1.94
CA ARG A 96 -16.77 8.24 2.05
C ARG A 96 -15.56 7.56 1.41
N TYR A 97 -14.92 8.18 0.42
CA TYR A 97 -13.56 7.82 0.04
C TYR A 97 -12.59 8.88 0.55
N ARG A 98 -12.01 8.62 1.73
CA ARG A 98 -11.13 9.58 2.39
C ARG A 98 -9.69 9.37 1.95
N THR A 99 -9.07 10.43 1.44
CA THR A 99 -7.76 10.38 0.78
C THR A 99 -6.74 11.39 1.32
N GLY A 100 -7.18 12.25 2.25
CA GLY A 100 -6.34 13.22 2.95
C GLY A 100 -5.35 12.58 3.93
N THR A 101 -4.43 13.39 4.45
CA THR A 101 -3.40 12.94 5.41
C THR A 101 -3.99 12.44 6.72
N ASP A 102 -5.10 13.04 7.16
CA ASP A 102 -5.89 12.62 8.33
C ASP A 102 -6.29 11.13 8.22
N SER A 103 -6.81 10.75 7.06
CA SER A 103 -7.26 9.40 6.76
C SER A 103 -6.09 8.45 6.56
N LEU A 104 -4.89 8.94 6.23
CA LEU A 104 -3.69 8.10 6.23
C LEU A 104 -3.28 7.73 7.66
N LYS A 105 -3.36 8.67 8.62
CA LYS A 105 -3.12 8.36 10.04
C LYS A 105 -4.11 7.31 10.54
N GLU A 106 -5.38 7.41 10.16
CA GLU A 106 -6.38 6.37 10.47
C GLU A 106 -6.08 5.02 9.81
N ARG A 107 -5.46 5.00 8.62
CA ARG A 107 -4.99 3.76 7.98
C ARG A 107 -3.85 3.09 8.73
N MET A 108 -3.11 3.83 9.57
CA MET A 108 -2.05 3.26 10.40
C MET A 108 -2.61 2.50 11.60
N ASN A 109 -3.86 2.75 12.02
CA ASN A 109 -4.50 2.03 13.11
C ASN A 109 -5.12 0.71 12.64
N PRO A 110 -4.59 -0.47 13.05
CA PRO A 110 -5.11 -1.76 12.62
C PRO A 110 -6.57 -2.02 13.03
N ALA A 111 -7.05 -1.38 14.11
CA ALA A 111 -8.42 -1.53 14.60
C ALA A 111 -9.46 -1.09 13.54
N ASN A 112 -9.11 -0.10 12.71
CA ASN A 112 -9.99 0.41 11.64
C ASN A 112 -10.20 -0.57 10.48
N PHE A 113 -9.50 -1.71 10.47
CA PHE A 113 -9.66 -2.78 9.48
C PHE A 113 -10.33 -4.03 10.06
N GLY A 114 -10.95 -3.89 11.23
CA GLY A 114 -11.77 -4.86 11.93
C GLY A 114 -13.13 -5.15 11.31
N MET A 115 -13.90 -5.95 12.04
CA MET A 115 -15.35 -6.08 11.87
C MET A 115 -16.02 -5.49 13.10
N HIS A 116 -17.16 -4.82 12.94
CA HIS A 116 -18.00 -4.35 14.03
C HIS A 116 -19.45 -4.55 13.61
N GLU A 117 -20.22 -5.32 14.40
CA GLU A 117 -21.64 -5.60 14.13
C GLU A 117 -21.90 -6.15 12.71
N GLY A 118 -20.99 -7.00 12.21
CA GLY A 118 -21.09 -7.57 10.86
C GLY A 118 -20.62 -6.64 9.72
N GLU A 119 -20.33 -5.37 10.01
CA GLU A 119 -19.81 -4.42 9.03
C GLU A 119 -18.27 -4.34 9.06
N ARG A 120 -17.65 -4.07 7.91
CA ARG A 120 -16.21 -3.78 7.83
C ARG A 120 -15.97 -2.31 8.15
N LEU A 121 -15.29 -2.06 9.27
CA LEU A 121 -14.96 -0.71 9.75
C LEU A 121 -14.27 0.16 8.68
N LYS A 122 -13.44 -0.42 7.81
CA LYS A 122 -12.78 0.34 6.75
C LYS A 122 -13.76 1.03 5.78
N TYR A 123 -14.97 0.49 5.58
CA TYR A 123 -15.97 1.09 4.70
C TYR A 123 -16.69 2.22 5.43
N ARG A 124 -17.13 1.98 6.67
CA ARG A 124 -17.65 3.02 7.58
C ARG A 124 -16.72 4.23 7.70
N HIS A 125 -15.40 4.01 7.77
CA HIS A 125 -14.40 5.07 7.88
C HIS A 125 -13.90 5.62 6.53
N GLY A 126 -14.29 5.00 5.41
CA GLY A 126 -13.84 5.41 4.08
C GLY A 126 -12.37 5.16 3.77
N LEU A 127 -11.76 4.18 4.44
CA LEU A 127 -10.33 3.87 4.40
C LEU A 127 -10.00 2.85 3.30
N HIS A 128 -10.36 3.19 2.06
CA HIS A 128 -10.05 2.38 0.88
C HIS A 128 -8.55 2.43 0.55
N ASP A 129 -8.13 1.58 -0.37
CA ASP A 129 -6.77 1.57 -0.89
C ASP A 129 -6.48 2.91 -1.60
N LEU A 130 -5.22 3.34 -1.59
CA LEU A 130 -4.80 4.64 -2.12
C LEU A 130 -3.90 4.46 -3.33
N SER A 131 -4.00 5.38 -4.28
CA SER A 131 -2.98 5.54 -5.33
C SER A 131 -1.70 6.14 -4.74
N GLY A 132 -0.58 5.90 -5.39
CA GLY A 132 0.69 6.49 -5.04
C GLY A 132 1.70 6.27 -6.16
N SER A 133 2.90 6.76 -5.93
CA SER A 133 4.03 6.50 -6.82
C SER A 133 5.11 5.71 -6.09
N LEU A 134 5.71 4.77 -6.80
CA LEU A 134 6.89 4.05 -6.32
C LEU A 134 8.13 4.85 -6.71
N CYS A 135 8.88 5.30 -5.71
CA CYS A 135 10.11 6.03 -5.94
C CYS A 135 11.19 5.10 -6.50
N SER A 136 11.90 5.59 -7.52
CA SER A 136 13.08 4.99 -8.09
C SER A 136 14.33 5.76 -7.69
N PRO A 137 15.36 5.08 -7.16
CA PRO A 137 16.67 5.68 -6.97
C PRO A 137 17.33 6.06 -8.31
N MET A 138 16.85 5.52 -9.44
CA MET A 138 17.37 5.86 -10.77
C MET A 138 16.94 7.24 -11.26
N VAL A 139 15.89 7.83 -10.67
CA VAL A 139 15.41 9.16 -11.04
C VAL A 139 16.03 10.19 -10.09
N PRO A 140 16.89 11.11 -10.57
CA PRO A 140 17.71 11.96 -9.69
C PRO A 140 16.93 12.92 -8.78
N LEU A 141 15.76 13.37 -9.23
CA LEU A 141 14.94 14.34 -8.51
C LEU A 141 13.67 13.68 -7.99
N ILE A 142 13.41 13.78 -6.69
CA ILE A 142 12.17 13.29 -6.08
C ILE A 142 10.96 14.06 -6.63
N THR A 143 11.08 15.36 -6.90
CA THR A 143 10.00 16.16 -7.51
C THR A 143 9.58 15.69 -8.91
N LYS A 144 10.45 14.93 -9.61
CA LYS A 144 10.09 14.29 -10.89
C LYS A 144 9.29 12.99 -10.73
N GLN A 145 9.19 12.46 -9.52
CA GLN A 145 8.56 11.18 -9.20
C GLN A 145 7.22 11.33 -8.47
N VAL A 146 6.88 12.55 -8.03
CA VAL A 146 5.57 12.87 -7.44
C VAL A 146 4.53 13.15 -8.53
N ARG A 147 3.26 12.89 -8.21
CA ARG A 147 2.16 12.95 -9.19
C ARG A 147 1.82 14.38 -9.63
N TRP A 148 1.81 15.35 -8.71
CA TRP A 148 1.33 16.69 -8.98
C TRP A 148 2.50 17.59 -9.36
N LYS A 149 2.68 17.81 -10.68
CA LYS A 149 3.89 18.44 -11.24
C LYS A 149 3.77 19.93 -11.56
N TRP A 150 2.67 20.61 -11.22
CA TRP A 150 2.44 21.98 -11.68
C TRP A 150 1.79 22.84 -10.60
N GLY A 151 2.55 23.78 -10.02
CA GLY A 151 2.08 24.82 -9.10
C GLY A 151 1.67 24.38 -7.68
N GLU A 152 1.29 23.13 -7.48
CA GLU A 152 0.68 22.69 -6.22
C GLU A 152 1.63 21.99 -5.23
N LEU A 153 2.88 21.74 -5.61
CA LEU A 153 3.83 20.97 -4.80
C LEU A 153 4.02 21.57 -3.40
N ALA A 154 4.03 22.90 -3.28
CA ALA A 154 4.19 23.63 -2.03
C ALA A 154 2.91 23.70 -1.16
N VAL A 155 1.72 23.45 -1.72
CA VAL A 155 0.44 23.53 -0.98
C VAL A 155 -0.12 22.16 -0.58
N ARG A 156 0.53 21.07 -1.03
CA ARG A 156 0.16 19.70 -0.68
C ARG A 156 1.13 19.12 0.33
N THR A 157 0.60 18.29 1.23
CA THR A 157 1.44 17.44 2.06
C THR A 157 1.96 16.29 1.22
N THR A 158 3.28 16.08 1.23
CA THR A 158 3.93 14.93 0.61
C THR A 158 4.25 13.90 1.68
N ILE A 159 3.82 12.66 1.45
CA ILE A 159 3.87 11.56 2.40
C ILE A 159 4.80 10.51 1.84
N PHE A 160 5.82 10.13 2.60
CA PHE A 160 6.72 9.03 2.27
C PHE A 160 6.51 7.85 3.22
N MET A 161 6.49 6.65 2.64
CA MET A 161 6.30 5.41 3.39
C MET A 161 6.96 4.24 2.65
N PRO A 162 7.76 3.39 3.32
CA PRO A 162 8.39 2.25 2.69
C PRO A 162 7.40 1.10 2.49
N LEU A 163 7.70 0.26 1.50
CA LEU A 163 7.10 -1.06 1.33
C LEU A 163 7.97 -2.14 1.97
N ALA A 164 7.33 -3.27 2.26
CA ALA A 164 8.02 -4.53 2.50
C ALA A 164 8.92 -4.92 1.31
N GLU A 165 9.89 -5.79 1.56
CA GLU A 165 10.63 -6.45 0.48
C GLU A 165 9.67 -7.29 -0.42
N PRO A 166 9.92 -7.39 -1.75
CA PRO A 166 9.11 -8.18 -2.66
C PRO A 166 8.86 -9.61 -2.18
N GLU A 167 9.86 -10.26 -1.59
CA GLU A 167 9.70 -11.65 -1.16
C GLU A 167 8.79 -11.78 0.08
N ASP A 168 8.73 -10.78 0.96
CA ASP A 168 7.78 -10.77 2.09
C ASP A 168 6.35 -10.53 1.63
N MET A 169 6.15 -9.66 0.62
CA MET A 169 4.83 -9.47 0.02
C MET A 169 4.34 -10.72 -0.71
N ALA A 170 5.22 -11.38 -1.47
CA ALA A 170 4.91 -12.63 -2.16
C ALA A 170 4.57 -13.74 -1.15
N LEU A 171 5.37 -13.89 -0.08
CA LEU A 171 5.10 -14.81 1.01
C LEU A 171 3.76 -14.53 1.69
N PHE A 172 3.49 -13.27 2.04
CA PHE A 172 2.21 -12.89 2.62
C PHE A 172 1.04 -13.19 1.68
N HIS A 173 1.21 -12.93 0.38
CA HIS A 173 0.17 -13.23 -0.61
C HIS A 173 -0.16 -14.72 -0.65
N LEU A 174 0.86 -15.58 -0.76
CA LEU A 174 0.73 -17.03 -0.73
C LEU A 174 0.00 -17.49 0.54
N LEU A 175 0.50 -17.05 1.71
CA LEU A 175 -0.08 -17.38 3.01
C LEU A 175 -1.56 -16.97 3.11
N ASN A 176 -1.90 -15.75 2.70
CA ASN A 176 -3.28 -15.25 2.75
C ASN A 176 -4.21 -15.90 1.72
N SER A 177 -3.69 -16.39 0.60
CA SER A 177 -4.48 -17.18 -0.35
C SER A 177 -4.79 -18.56 0.22
N MET A 178 -3.79 -19.27 0.75
CA MET A 178 -3.97 -20.60 1.35
C MET A 178 -4.86 -20.55 2.61
N ALA A 179 -4.61 -19.60 3.52
CA ALA A 179 -5.41 -19.46 4.74
C ALA A 179 -6.88 -19.13 4.47
N LYS A 180 -7.21 -18.49 3.33
CA LYS A 180 -8.60 -18.27 2.93
C LYS A 180 -9.26 -19.54 2.41
N ALA A 181 -8.55 -20.36 1.65
CA ALA A 181 -9.05 -21.65 1.18
C ALA A 181 -9.36 -22.55 2.39
N GLU A 182 -8.50 -22.50 3.40
CA GLU A 182 -8.59 -23.32 4.61
C GLU A 182 -9.36 -22.65 5.76
N ARG A 183 -10.10 -21.57 5.52
CA ARG A 183 -10.69 -20.72 6.58
C ARG A 183 -11.60 -21.46 7.56
N LEU A 184 -12.31 -22.51 7.08
CA LEU A 184 -13.22 -23.31 7.90
C LEU A 184 -12.47 -24.44 8.62
N ALA A 185 -11.47 -25.03 7.97
CA ALA A 185 -10.69 -26.13 8.53
C ALA A 185 -9.65 -25.65 9.55
N ARG A 186 -9.10 -24.44 9.36
CA ARG A 186 -8.02 -23.83 10.16
C ARG A 186 -8.35 -22.38 10.55
N PRO A 187 -9.42 -22.16 11.33
CA PRO A 187 -9.86 -20.83 11.72
C PRO A 187 -8.80 -20.05 12.50
N GLU A 188 -7.91 -20.73 13.24
CA GLU A 188 -6.82 -20.14 14.00
C GLU A 188 -5.74 -19.52 13.11
N ILE A 189 -5.33 -20.21 12.04
CA ILE A 189 -4.37 -19.70 11.07
C ILE A 189 -5.01 -18.54 10.29
N TYR A 190 -6.26 -18.72 9.84
CA TYR A 190 -6.99 -17.68 9.12
C TYR A 190 -7.13 -16.40 9.96
N THR A 191 -7.51 -16.52 11.24
CA THR A 191 -7.64 -15.39 12.16
C THR A 191 -6.31 -14.66 12.33
N ARG A 192 -5.21 -15.40 12.50
CA ARG A 192 -3.87 -14.80 12.58
C ARG A 192 -3.51 -14.04 11.30
N VAL A 193 -3.72 -14.64 10.13
CA VAL A 193 -3.40 -14.02 8.84
C VAL A 193 -4.27 -12.78 8.58
N VAL A 194 -5.52 -12.76 9.04
CA VAL A 194 -6.37 -11.57 9.01
C VAL A 194 -5.77 -10.45 9.86
N GLU A 195 -5.26 -10.74 11.05
CA GLU A 195 -4.57 -9.74 11.87
C GLU A 195 -3.31 -9.21 11.18
N LEU A 196 -2.45 -10.07 10.61
CA LEU A 196 -1.28 -9.63 9.85
C LEU A 196 -1.68 -8.70 8.69
N ARG A 197 -2.75 -9.05 7.97
CA ARG A 197 -3.29 -8.26 6.85
C ARG A 197 -3.72 -6.86 7.27
N ARG A 198 -4.21 -6.68 8.50
CA ARG A 198 -4.61 -5.36 9.02
C ARG A 198 -3.41 -4.48 9.35
N ARG A 199 -2.22 -5.07 9.45
CA ARG A 199 -0.99 -4.42 9.92
C ARG A 199 0.11 -4.30 8.86
N MET A 200 0.01 -5.05 7.75
CA MET A 200 1.04 -5.05 6.71
C MET A 200 0.72 -4.07 5.58
N THR A 201 1.61 -3.09 5.38
CA THR A 201 1.60 -2.25 4.18
C THR A 201 1.96 -3.10 2.97
N ARG A 202 1.18 -2.99 1.89
CA ARG A 202 1.35 -3.85 0.72
C ARG A 202 0.76 -3.21 -0.53
N LEU A 203 1.23 -3.67 -1.69
CA LEU A 203 0.64 -3.32 -2.96
C LEU A 203 -0.54 -4.22 -3.32
N LYS A 204 -1.44 -3.65 -4.11
CA LYS A 204 -2.56 -4.35 -4.76
C LYS A 204 -2.35 -4.46 -6.25
N LEU A 205 -1.90 -3.38 -6.86
CA LEU A 205 -1.66 -3.25 -8.30
C LEU A 205 -0.45 -2.34 -8.47
N ALA A 206 0.36 -2.62 -9.49
CA ALA A 206 1.52 -1.83 -9.83
C ALA A 206 1.66 -1.78 -11.36
N ASP A 207 1.98 -0.61 -11.90
CA ASP A 207 2.26 -0.44 -13.31
C ASP A 207 3.34 0.63 -13.54
N SER A 208 4.11 0.48 -14.60
CA SER A 208 5.16 1.44 -14.99
C SER A 208 4.58 2.69 -15.68
N ALA A 209 3.26 2.80 -15.70
CA ALA A 209 2.48 3.87 -16.30
C ALA A 209 1.26 4.16 -15.41
N ASP A 210 0.41 5.09 -15.84
CA ASP A 210 -0.86 5.40 -15.19
C ASP A 210 -1.76 4.15 -15.16
N ILE A 211 -2.04 3.65 -13.96
CA ILE A 211 -2.96 2.55 -13.71
C ILE A 211 -4.37 2.99 -14.10
N GLY A 212 -4.73 4.25 -13.83
CA GLY A 212 -6.09 4.79 -13.83
C GLY A 212 -6.97 3.98 -12.91
N ALA A 213 -7.13 4.42 -11.67
CA ALA A 213 -7.83 3.65 -10.66
C ALA A 213 -9.34 3.87 -10.69
N GLY A 214 -10.12 2.79 -10.77
CA GLY A 214 -11.57 2.79 -10.54
C GLY A 214 -11.97 2.19 -9.19
N LEU A 215 -13.12 2.62 -8.66
CA LEU A 215 -13.73 2.03 -7.47
C LEU A 215 -14.93 1.16 -7.89
N HIS A 216 -14.73 -0.15 -7.92
CA HIS A 216 -15.73 -1.09 -8.41
C HIS A 216 -16.42 -1.84 -7.28
N ASN A 217 -17.75 -1.99 -7.36
CA ASN A 217 -18.46 -2.98 -6.56
C ASN A 217 -18.18 -4.36 -7.17
N ILE A 218 -17.63 -5.27 -6.37
CA ILE A 218 -17.24 -6.62 -6.75
C ILE A 218 -18.02 -7.67 -5.93
N ALA A 219 -19.18 -7.28 -5.40
CA ALA A 219 -20.10 -8.17 -4.74
C ALA A 219 -20.75 -9.12 -5.76
N PRO A 220 -20.98 -10.40 -5.41
CA PRO A 220 -21.68 -11.33 -6.28
C PRO A 220 -23.19 -11.02 -6.38
N THR A 221 -23.75 -10.34 -5.38
CA THR A 221 -25.14 -9.87 -5.30
C THR A 221 -25.16 -8.45 -4.73
N ASP A 222 -26.24 -7.71 -4.97
CA ASP A 222 -26.37 -6.32 -4.49
C ASP A 222 -26.54 -6.21 -2.96
N ASP A 223 -26.88 -7.33 -2.28
CA ASP A 223 -27.15 -7.36 -0.84
C ASP A 223 -25.91 -7.13 0.03
N HIS A 224 -24.70 -7.33 -0.53
CA HIS A 224 -23.44 -7.26 0.21
C HIS A 224 -22.34 -6.54 -0.57
N VAL A 225 -22.47 -5.23 -0.66
CA VAL A 225 -21.54 -4.38 -1.41
C VAL A 225 -20.07 -4.60 -0.98
N LYS A 226 -19.19 -4.74 -1.97
CA LYS A 226 -17.78 -5.01 -1.75
C LYS A 226 -16.95 -4.20 -2.72
N PHE A 227 -16.39 -3.08 -2.26
CA PHE A 227 -15.57 -2.26 -3.15
C PHE A 227 -14.13 -2.68 -3.26
N ARG A 228 -13.59 -2.50 -4.46
CA ARG A 228 -12.17 -2.59 -4.75
C ARG A 228 -11.73 -1.37 -5.57
N TYR A 229 -10.81 -0.61 -5.01
CA TYR A 229 -10.15 0.50 -5.69
C TYR A 229 -9.00 0.00 -6.56
N GLY A 230 -8.72 0.70 -7.66
CA GLY A 230 -7.54 0.47 -8.50
C GLY A 230 -7.76 -0.44 -9.70
N ILE A 231 -8.88 -1.14 -9.76
CA ILE A 231 -9.23 -2.00 -10.90
C ILE A 231 -9.75 -1.13 -12.04
N LYS A 232 -9.46 -1.51 -13.30
CA LYS A 232 -10.09 -0.92 -14.49
C LYS A 232 -11.10 -1.85 -15.14
N GLN A 233 -10.80 -3.16 -15.14
CA GLN A 233 -11.64 -4.15 -15.79
C GLN A 233 -12.66 -4.69 -14.79
N ILE A 234 -13.93 -4.73 -15.16
CA ILE A 234 -14.96 -5.39 -14.33
C ILE A 234 -14.43 -6.80 -14.02
N PRO A 235 -14.22 -7.14 -12.74
CA PRO A 235 -13.65 -8.44 -12.41
C PRO A 235 -14.57 -9.54 -12.92
N GLY A 236 -13.98 -10.70 -13.22
CA GLY A 236 -14.76 -11.90 -13.54
C GLY A 236 -15.61 -12.37 -12.35
N LYS A 237 -16.36 -13.47 -12.56
CA LYS A 237 -17.14 -14.16 -11.52
C LYS A 237 -16.28 -14.30 -10.25
N ASP A 238 -16.84 -13.97 -9.09
CA ASP A 238 -16.20 -14.00 -7.76
C ASP A 238 -15.09 -12.96 -7.49
N GLY A 239 -14.95 -11.95 -8.35
CA GLY A 239 -13.99 -10.85 -8.12
C GLY A 239 -12.56 -11.16 -8.58
N GLN A 240 -12.41 -12.14 -9.48
CA GLN A 240 -11.12 -12.52 -10.08
C GLN A 240 -10.60 -11.41 -11.00
N LEU A 241 -9.30 -11.13 -10.91
CA LEU A 241 -8.64 -10.17 -11.79
C LEU A 241 -8.42 -10.79 -13.17
N THR A 242 -8.75 -10.03 -14.22
CA THR A 242 -8.59 -10.42 -15.61
C THR A 242 -7.70 -9.42 -16.35
N GLY A 243 -7.24 -9.80 -17.55
CA GLY A 243 -6.45 -8.96 -18.46
C GLY A 243 -5.31 -8.19 -17.77
N LYS A 244 -5.25 -6.87 -18.02
CA LYS A 244 -4.19 -6.00 -17.51
C LYS A 244 -4.15 -5.93 -15.98
N ASP A 245 -5.29 -6.09 -15.30
CA ASP A 245 -5.31 -6.02 -13.84
C ASP A 245 -4.68 -7.27 -13.20
N LYS A 246 -4.71 -8.42 -13.88
CA LYS A 246 -3.93 -9.60 -13.47
C LYS A 246 -2.43 -9.37 -13.64
N GLU A 247 -2.00 -8.77 -14.75
CA GLU A 247 -0.60 -8.41 -14.98
C GLU A 247 -0.08 -7.40 -13.94
N ARG A 248 -0.86 -6.36 -13.66
CA ARG A 248 -0.57 -5.35 -12.62
C ARG A 248 -0.52 -5.95 -11.23
N PHE A 249 -1.35 -6.95 -10.95
CA PHE A 249 -1.30 -7.69 -9.71
C PHE A 249 0.02 -8.49 -9.58
N ASN A 250 0.45 -9.17 -10.64
CA ASN A 250 1.73 -9.88 -10.63
C ASN A 250 2.91 -8.91 -10.47
N LYS A 251 2.90 -7.78 -11.19
CA LYS A 251 3.86 -6.68 -11.00
C LYS A 251 3.84 -6.15 -9.56
N ALA A 252 2.70 -6.15 -8.87
CA ALA A 252 2.64 -5.70 -7.48
C ALA A 252 3.37 -6.64 -6.50
N LEU A 253 3.52 -7.93 -6.84
CA LEU A 253 4.29 -8.89 -6.03
C LEU A 253 5.80 -8.73 -6.23
N ASP A 254 6.21 -8.30 -7.42
CA ASP A 254 7.59 -7.93 -7.76
C ASP A 254 7.66 -6.48 -8.27
N TYR A 255 7.32 -5.53 -7.41
CA TYR A 255 7.19 -4.12 -7.84
C TYR A 255 8.49 -3.50 -8.33
N ARG A 256 9.64 -4.10 -8.04
CA ARG A 256 10.92 -3.59 -8.52
C ARG A 256 11.00 -3.70 -10.05
N SER A 257 10.29 -4.66 -10.64
CA SER A 257 10.18 -4.82 -12.10
C SER A 257 9.54 -3.62 -12.82
N ILE A 258 8.75 -2.79 -12.11
CA ILE A 258 8.14 -1.60 -12.72
C ILE A 258 9.01 -0.35 -12.59
N LEU A 259 10.12 -0.40 -11.83
CA LEU A 259 10.98 0.76 -11.65
C LEU A 259 11.59 1.19 -12.99
N PRO A 260 11.61 2.51 -13.28
CA PRO A 260 12.14 3.04 -14.53
C PRO A 260 13.60 2.64 -14.71
N THR A 261 13.91 2.07 -15.88
CA THR A 261 15.26 1.95 -16.40
C THR A 261 15.54 3.13 -17.32
N VAL A 262 16.65 3.83 -17.07
CA VAL A 262 17.08 4.97 -17.90
C VAL A 262 17.58 4.40 -19.25
N PRO A 263 17.25 5.02 -20.41
CA PRO A 263 16.60 6.31 -20.61
C PRO A 263 15.10 6.26 -20.99
N LYS A 264 14.49 5.07 -21.10
CA LYS A 264 13.19 4.89 -21.79
C LYS A 264 11.92 5.05 -20.93
N ALA A 265 12.04 5.37 -19.65
CA ALA A 265 10.89 5.26 -18.77
C ALA A 265 10.05 6.55 -18.64
N SER A 266 8.73 6.37 -18.59
CA SER A 266 7.87 7.25 -17.82
C SER A 266 8.50 7.44 -16.43
N LEU A 267 8.74 8.69 -16.02
CA LEU A 267 9.28 9.01 -14.69
C LEU A 267 8.27 8.72 -13.57
N MET A 268 7.08 8.24 -13.92
CA MET A 268 5.98 8.00 -13.00
C MET A 268 5.54 6.54 -13.09
N ASN A 269 5.77 5.86 -11.97
CA ASN A 269 5.17 4.58 -11.65
C ASN A 269 3.89 4.86 -10.87
N GLU A 270 2.79 4.18 -11.21
CA GLU A 270 1.60 4.22 -10.37
C GLU A 270 1.42 2.88 -9.67
N ILE A 271 1.03 2.96 -8.40
CA ILE A 271 0.75 1.82 -7.54
C ILE A 271 -0.54 2.05 -6.77
N VAL A 272 -1.23 0.96 -6.47
CA VAL A 272 -2.38 0.94 -5.56
C VAL A 272 -1.91 0.28 -4.26
N ILE A 273 -1.92 1.03 -3.17
CA ILE A 273 -1.31 0.67 -1.89
C ILE A 273 -2.39 0.51 -0.82
N CYS A 274 -2.25 -0.54 -0.01
CA CYS A 274 -2.87 -0.64 1.30
C CYS A 274 -1.89 -0.10 2.36
N TYR A 275 -1.90 1.19 2.65
CA TYR A 275 -1.07 1.74 3.74
C TYR A 275 -1.55 1.22 5.09
N ARG A 276 -0.65 0.65 5.91
CA ARG A 276 -0.92 0.12 7.26
C ARG A 276 0.23 0.47 8.19
N GLU A 277 0.06 0.15 9.47
CA GLU A 277 1.06 0.28 10.53
C GLU A 277 2.48 -0.11 10.06
N HIS A 278 3.42 0.82 10.20
CA HIS A 278 4.86 0.53 10.17
C HIS A 278 5.34 0.21 11.58
N ALA A 279 6.30 -0.69 11.75
CA ALA A 279 6.95 -0.81 13.06
C ALA A 279 7.81 0.43 13.37
N GLY A 280 7.71 0.90 14.61
CA GLY A 280 8.48 2.04 15.10
C GLY A 280 7.95 3.41 14.63
N PRO A 281 8.51 4.50 15.17
CA PRO A 281 8.02 5.86 14.96
C PRO A 281 8.49 6.51 13.65
N ARG A 282 9.36 5.87 12.87
CA ARG A 282 10.07 6.48 11.73
C ARG A 282 9.18 6.79 10.53
N PHE A 283 8.03 6.14 10.41
CA PHE A 283 7.13 6.27 9.27
C PHE A 283 5.66 6.21 9.71
N PRO A 284 4.74 6.81 8.93
CA PRO A 284 4.96 7.58 7.70
C PRO A 284 5.63 8.94 7.95
N LEU A 285 6.34 9.46 6.95
CA LEU A 285 6.94 10.81 6.97
C LEU A 285 5.99 11.78 6.29
N PHE A 286 5.51 12.78 7.02
CA PHE A 286 4.72 13.88 6.46
C PHE A 286 5.62 15.09 6.25
N THR A 287 5.58 15.64 5.04
CA THR A 287 6.49 16.68 4.61
C THR A 287 5.77 17.74 3.78
N LYS A 288 6.39 18.92 3.69
CA LYS A 288 6.02 19.98 2.75
C LYS A 288 7.23 20.34 1.90
N TRP A 289 6.99 20.55 0.62
CA TRP A 289 8.03 21.05 -0.28
C TRP A 289 8.31 22.53 0.00
N ILE A 290 9.59 22.87 0.16
CA ILE A 290 10.08 24.24 0.31
C ILE A 290 11.04 24.53 -0.84
N SER A 291 10.62 25.38 -1.78
CA SER A 291 11.34 25.71 -3.01
C SER A 291 12.73 26.28 -2.75
N GLU A 292 12.84 27.18 -1.78
CA GLU A 292 14.08 27.91 -1.46
C GLU A 292 15.15 26.97 -0.90
N GLN A 293 14.74 25.82 -0.35
CA GLN A 293 15.61 24.82 0.24
C GLN A 293 15.82 23.62 -0.68
N GLU A 294 15.13 23.58 -1.83
CA GLU A 294 15.03 22.41 -2.72
C GLU A 294 14.84 21.09 -1.96
N ALA A 295 13.97 21.09 -0.95
CA ALA A 295 13.81 19.97 -0.04
C ALA A 295 12.35 19.76 0.39
N PHE A 296 12.05 18.52 0.75
CA PHE A 296 10.85 18.16 1.49
C PHE A 296 11.17 18.26 2.99
N VAL A 297 10.57 19.23 3.65
CA VAL A 297 10.77 19.51 5.09
C VAL A 297 9.70 18.76 5.88
N CYS A 298 10.13 17.95 6.85
CA CYS A 298 9.24 17.20 7.73
C CYS A 298 8.47 18.13 8.67
N PHE A 299 7.24 17.77 9.04
CA PHE A 299 6.46 18.57 9.99
C PHE A 299 6.94 18.35 11.43
N ASP A 300 7.27 19.43 12.15
CA ASP A 300 7.88 19.36 13.48
C ASP A 300 7.04 18.62 14.54
N ASN A 301 5.72 18.58 14.35
CA ASN A 301 4.78 17.91 15.26
C ASN A 301 4.56 16.42 14.95
N GLU A 302 5.21 15.87 13.92
CA GLU A 302 5.10 14.46 13.57
C GLU A 302 6.23 13.65 14.20
N PRO A 303 5.95 12.55 14.93
CA PRO A 303 6.98 11.74 15.58
C PRO A 303 8.08 11.22 14.63
N SER A 304 7.73 11.01 13.36
CA SER A 304 8.65 10.53 12.33
C SER A 304 9.70 11.56 11.91
N SER A 305 9.45 12.85 12.12
CA SER A 305 10.34 13.95 11.75
C SER A 305 11.67 13.92 12.51
N HIS A 306 11.67 13.44 13.76
CA HIS A 306 12.87 13.35 14.59
C HIS A 306 13.89 12.30 14.10
N TRP A 307 13.52 11.47 13.13
CA TRP A 307 14.36 10.40 12.60
C TRP A 307 15.02 10.72 11.26
N ILE A 308 14.73 11.90 10.70
CA ILE A 308 15.40 12.42 9.52
C ILE A 308 16.44 13.44 9.97
N VAL A 309 17.70 13.23 9.59
CA VAL A 309 18.81 14.14 9.92
C VAL A 309 18.48 15.53 9.38
N GLY A 310 18.39 16.51 10.27
CA GLY A 310 18.04 17.89 9.93
C GLY A 310 16.58 18.10 9.50
N GLY A 311 15.71 17.09 9.64
CA GLY A 311 14.28 17.18 9.29
C GLY A 311 14.00 17.41 7.81
N LYS A 312 14.96 17.13 6.92
CA LYS A 312 14.90 17.47 5.49
C LYS A 312 15.25 16.28 4.62
N ILE A 313 14.46 16.08 3.57
CA ILE A 313 14.74 15.13 2.49
C ILE A 313 15.10 15.96 1.26
N PRO A 314 16.37 15.97 0.81
CA PRO A 314 16.78 16.76 -0.35
C PRO A 314 16.07 16.26 -1.62
N ASN A 315 15.74 17.19 -2.52
CA ASN A 315 15.16 16.84 -3.81
C ASN A 315 16.10 15.97 -4.65
N LYS A 316 17.38 16.35 -4.67
CA LYS A 316 18.44 15.64 -5.40
C LYS A 316 19.02 14.56 -4.49
N TRP A 317 18.77 13.31 -4.83
CA TRP A 317 19.27 12.16 -4.06
C TRP A 317 20.57 11.61 -4.67
N SER A 318 21.68 12.34 -4.48
CA SER A 318 23.07 12.04 -4.93
C SER A 318 23.30 11.79 -6.43
N ASP A 319 24.48 12.16 -6.93
CA ASP A 319 24.87 11.91 -8.31
C ASP A 319 25.09 10.41 -8.55
N ALA A 320 24.74 9.92 -9.74
CA ALA A 320 24.77 8.50 -10.10
C ALA A 320 26.14 7.82 -9.98
N LYS A 321 27.21 8.55 -9.62
CA LYS A 321 28.59 8.10 -9.52
C LYS A 321 28.94 7.37 -8.22
N ASP A 322 28.16 7.54 -7.14
CA ASP A 322 28.40 6.85 -5.85
C ASP A 322 27.62 5.53 -5.72
N ARG A 323 27.14 4.98 -6.83
CA ARG A 323 26.35 3.74 -6.85
C ARG A 323 27.28 2.54 -6.92
N LEU A 324 27.38 1.80 -5.81
CA LEU A 324 27.87 0.42 -5.84
C LEU A 324 26.98 -0.37 -6.83
N PRO A 325 27.57 -1.26 -7.65
CA PRO A 325 26.79 -2.18 -8.47
C PRO A 325 25.87 -2.99 -7.56
N ILE A 326 24.59 -3.01 -7.90
CA ILE A 326 23.53 -3.77 -7.21
C ILE A 326 23.77 -5.26 -7.41
#